data_AF-A0A914AUZ3-F1
#
_entry.id   AF-A0A914AUZ3-F1
#
_cell.length_a   1.000
_cell.length_b   1.000
_cell.length_c   1.000
_cell.angle_alpha   90.00
_cell.angle_beta   90.00
_cell.angle_gamma   90.00
#
_symmetry.space_group_name_H-M   'P 1'
#
loop_
_entity.id
_entity.type
_entity.pdbx_description
1 polymer ?
#
loop_
_entity_poly.entity_id
_entity_poly.type
_entity_poly.pdbx_seq_one_letter_code
_entity_poly.pdbx_strand_id
1 'polypeptide(L)'
;MHESDYYTSGDVQAKLPIRWLAPESMERRVYNARTDVWSYGVLLWEIFSKGAKPYPGIPNQDVYDFLKRGQRMDAPKNCPPEMYVQTAVTITFK
;
A
#
# COMPACT_ATOMS: atom_id res chain seq x y z
N MET A 1 16.38 3.51 6.77
CA MET A 1 15.20 2.64 6.89
C MET A 1 14.83 2.56 8.36
N HIS A 2 13.67 3.09 8.75
CA HIS A 2 13.30 3.26 10.16
C HIS A 2 12.46 2.05 10.61
N GLU A 3 12.75 1.49 11.78
CA GLU A 3 12.19 0.23 12.27
C GLU A 3 10.68 0.27 12.56
N SER A 4 10.08 1.48 12.59
CA SER A 4 8.66 1.73 12.84
C SER A 4 7.71 1.35 11.69
N ASP A 5 8.24 0.80 10.60
CA ASP A 5 7.47 0.39 9.43
C ASP A 5 6.95 -1.04 9.48
N TYR A 6 7.21 -1.75 10.59
CA TYR A 6 6.83 -3.15 10.76
C TYR A 6 5.95 -3.36 11.99
N TYR A 7 4.84 -4.10 11.83
CA TYR A 7 3.98 -4.56 12.93
C TYR A 7 4.26 -6.05 13.21
N THR A 8 4.11 -6.47 14.47
CA THR A 8 4.29 -7.86 14.92
C THR A 8 2.91 -8.47 15.23
N SER A 9 2.43 -9.39 14.38
CA SER A 9 1.25 -10.21 14.69
C SER A 9 1.73 -11.51 15.37
N GLY A 10 1.04 -11.91 16.44
CA GLY A 10 1.51 -12.86 17.47
C GLY A 10 1.93 -14.28 17.05
N ASP A 11 1.75 -14.70 15.79
CA ASP A 11 2.01 -16.09 15.39
C ASP A 11 3.06 -16.25 14.29
N VAL A 12 3.56 -15.17 13.69
CA VAL A 12 4.65 -15.26 12.70
C VAL A 12 5.60 -14.09 12.90
N GLN A 13 6.84 -14.43 13.25
CA GLN A 13 8.00 -13.58 13.41
C GLN A 13 8.50 -13.02 12.05
N ALA A 14 7.58 -12.58 11.18
CA ALA A 14 7.86 -11.98 9.89
C ALA A 14 7.38 -10.53 9.92
N LYS A 15 8.34 -9.60 9.95
CA LYS A 15 8.13 -8.16 9.77
C LYS A 15 7.58 -7.92 8.35
N LEU A 16 6.26 -7.92 8.19
CA LEU A 16 5.62 -7.73 6.89
C LEU A 16 5.58 -6.24 6.50
N PRO A 17 5.83 -5.89 5.23
CA PRO A 17 5.77 -4.52 4.75
C PRO A 17 4.31 -4.07 4.54
N ILE A 18 3.58 -3.84 5.62
CA ILE A 18 2.12 -3.62 5.62
C ILE A 18 1.67 -2.55 4.62
N ARG A 19 2.42 -1.46 4.45
CA ARG A 19 2.03 -0.38 3.53
C ARG A 19 2.06 -0.77 2.05
N TRP A 20 2.80 -1.81 1.69
CA TRP A 20 2.90 -2.29 0.32
C TRP A 20 1.99 -3.49 0.05
N LEU A 21 1.45 -4.13 1.09
CA LEU A 21 0.61 -5.31 0.93
C LEU A 21 -0.79 -4.95 0.46
N ALA A 22 -1.37 -5.83 -0.36
CA ALA A 22 -2.79 -5.76 -0.72
C ALA A 22 -3.68 -6.14 0.49
N PRO A 23 -4.90 -5.61 0.60
CA PRO A 23 -5.81 -5.92 1.71
C PRO A 23 -6.06 -7.42 1.88
N GLU A 24 -6.20 -8.16 0.78
CA GLU A 24 -6.36 -9.62 0.78
C GLU A 24 -5.09 -10.36 1.22
N SER A 25 -3.90 -9.80 0.97
CA SER A 25 -2.63 -10.34 1.49
C SER A 25 -2.51 -10.11 3.00
N MET A 26 -3.01 -8.98 3.50
CA MET A 26 -3.03 -8.69 4.93
C MET A 26 -3.99 -9.61 5.68
N GLU A 27 -5.20 -9.82 5.15
CA GLU A 27 -6.26 -10.60 5.82
C GLU A 27 -6.10 -12.11 5.61
N ARG A 28 -5.88 -12.55 4.37
CA ARG A 28 -5.97 -13.96 3.98
C ARG A 28 -4.63 -14.58 3.61
N ARG A 29 -3.53 -13.84 3.73
CA ARG A 29 -2.17 -14.27 3.34
C ARG A 29 -2.10 -14.78 1.90
N VAL A 30 -2.91 -14.19 1.01
CA VAL A 30 -2.90 -14.50 -0.41
C VAL A 30 -1.80 -13.69 -1.09
N TYR A 31 -0.96 -14.35 -1.89
CA TYR A 31 0.07 -13.70 -2.70
C TYR A 31 -0.02 -14.24 -4.13
N ASN A 32 -0.34 -13.36 -5.08
CA ASN A 32 -0.47 -13.69 -6.49
C ASN A 32 -0.19 -12.45 -7.36
N ALA A 33 -0.23 -12.60 -8.68
CA ALA A 33 0.05 -11.50 -9.60
C ALA A 33 -0.80 -10.23 -9.35
N ARG A 34 -2.03 -10.35 -8.83
CA ARG A 34 -2.87 -9.18 -8.49
C ARG A 34 -2.38 -8.45 -7.25
N THR A 35 -1.88 -9.17 -6.24
CA THR A 35 -1.29 -8.57 -5.04
C THR A 35 0.07 -7.92 -5.35
N ASP A 36 0.77 -8.42 -6.36
CA ASP A 36 2.00 -7.82 -6.86
C ASP A 36 1.70 -6.53 -7.63
N VAL A 37 0.62 -6.52 -8.43
CA VAL A 37 0.11 -5.33 -9.11
C VAL A 37 -0.28 -4.23 -8.11
N TRP A 38 -0.85 -4.60 -6.95
CA TRP A 38 -1.08 -3.65 -5.85
C TRP A 38 0.23 -3.03 -5.35
N SER A 39 1.21 -3.88 -5.02
CA SER A 39 2.51 -3.45 -4.50
C SER A 39 3.24 -2.53 -5.50
N TYR A 40 3.10 -2.82 -6.79
CA TYR A 40 3.59 -1.98 -7.88
C TYR A 40 2.90 -0.60 -7.92
N GLY A 41 1.59 -0.54 -7.69
CA GLY A 41 0.87 0.73 -7.57
C GLY A 41 1.37 1.61 -6.42
N VAL A 42 1.66 1.00 -5.25
CA VAL A 42 2.27 1.70 -4.12
C VAL A 42 3.68 2.20 -4.48
N LEU A 43 4.49 1.38 -5.14
CA LEU A 43 5.83 1.76 -5.60
C LEU A 43 5.80 2.95 -6.57
N LEU A 44 4.88 2.94 -7.54
CA LEU A 44 4.72 4.06 -8.46
C LEU A 44 4.37 5.35 -7.70
N TRP A 45 3.48 5.29 -6.71
CA TRP A 45 3.15 6.43 -5.85
C TRP A 45 4.40 6.97 -5.14
N GLU A 46 5.27 6.10 -4.63
CA GLU A 46 6.54 6.50 -4.00
C GLU A 46 7.48 7.21 -4.98
N ILE A 47 7.61 6.68 -6.20
CA ILE A 47 8.46 7.30 -7.24
C ILE A 47 7.96 8.71 -7.56
N PHE A 48 6.65 8.89 -7.78
CA PHE A 48 6.08 10.20 -8.13
C PHE A 48 6.04 11.19 -6.96
N SER A 49 5.97 10.68 -5.73
CA SER A 49 6.07 11.51 -4.53
C SER A 49 7.53 11.80 -4.12
N LYS A 50 8.52 11.43 -4.95
CA LYS A 50 9.96 11.62 -4.72
C LYS A 50 10.46 10.90 -3.46
N GLY A 51 10.01 9.66 -3.28
CA GLY A 51 10.39 8.81 -2.14
C GLY A 51 9.66 9.17 -0.85
N ALA A 52 8.48 9.80 -0.96
CA ALA A 52 7.65 9.98 0.22
C ALA A 52 7.16 8.62 0.72
N LYS A 53 6.89 8.57 2.03
CA LYS A 53 6.39 7.36 2.68
C LYS A 53 4.92 7.12 2.28
N PRO A 54 4.54 5.91 1.82
CA PRO A 54 3.15 5.58 1.52
C PRO A 54 2.24 5.81 2.71
N TYR A 55 0.99 6.19 2.45
CA TYR A 55 -0.02 6.50 3.46
C TYR A 55 0.49 7.47 4.54
N PRO A 56 0.92 8.69 4.15
CA PRO A 56 1.47 9.65 5.09
C PRO A 56 0.43 10.01 6.16
N GLY A 57 0.84 10.00 7.43
CA GLY A 57 -0.04 10.29 8.56
C GLY A 57 -0.91 9.11 9.02
N ILE A 58 -0.87 7.96 8.34
CA ILE A 58 -1.61 6.76 8.75
C ILE A 58 -0.65 5.79 9.46
N PRO A 59 -0.91 5.40 10.72
CA PRO A 59 -0.12 4.40 11.41
C PRO A 59 -0.35 3.02 10.78
N ASN A 60 0.66 2.15 10.84
CA ASN A 60 0.63 0.84 10.17
C ASN A 60 -0.58 -0.02 10.49
N GLN A 61 -1.04 0.03 11.75
CA GLN A 61 -2.18 -0.75 12.22
C GLN A 61 -3.49 -0.32 11.55
N ASP A 62 -3.60 0.96 11.17
CA ASP A 62 -4.82 1.53 10.61
C ASP A 62 -4.86 1.48 9.08
N VAL A 63 -3.75 1.11 8.43
CA VAL A 63 -3.67 1.02 6.96
C VAL A 63 -4.68 0.02 6.43
N TYR A 64 -4.83 -1.14 7.08
CA TYR A 64 -5.82 -2.14 6.68
C TYR A 64 -7.25 -1.59 6.73
N ASP A 65 -7.63 -0.96 7.85
CA ASP A 65 -8.97 -0.41 8.03
C ASP A 65 -9.24 0.78 7.09
N PHE A 66 -8.24 1.61 6.82
CA PHE A 66 -8.31 2.68 5.82
C PHE A 66 -8.63 2.12 4.43
N LEU A 67 -7.91 1.08 4.01
CA LEU A 67 -8.11 0.43 2.71
C LEU A 67 -9.46 -0.29 2.62
N LYS A 68 -9.89 -0.93 3.72
CA LYS A 68 -11.17 -1.63 3.85
C LYS A 68 -12.37 -0.68 3.74
N ARG A 69 -12.22 0.57 4.21
CA ARG A 69 -13.20 1.66 4.00
C ARG A 69 -13.29 2.17 2.56
N GLY A 70 -12.49 1.61 1.65
CA GLY A 70 -12.43 2.05 0.25
C GLY A 70 -11.60 3.33 0.05
N GLN A 71 -10.93 3.81 1.10
CA GLN A 71 -10.08 5.00 1.00
C GLN A 71 -8.76 4.64 0.29
N ARG A 72 -8.17 5.62 -0.40
CA ARG A 72 -6.96 5.47 -1.21
C ARG A 72 -6.01 6.64 -0.96
N MET A 73 -4.73 6.47 -1.29
CA MET A 73 -3.78 7.58 -1.21
C MET A 73 -4.16 8.68 -2.20
N ASP A 74 -3.98 9.93 -1.78
CA ASP A 74 -4.14 11.06 -2.67
C ASP A 74 -3.10 11.02 -3.80
N ALA A 75 -3.46 11.59 -4.96
CA ALA A 75 -2.55 11.74 -6.07
C ALA A 75 -1.33 12.59 -5.65
N PRO A 76 -0.08 12.17 -5.97
CA PRO A 76 1.08 13.00 -5.75
C PRO A 76 0.96 14.34 -6.51
N LYS A 77 1.41 15.45 -5.91
CA LYS A 77 1.21 16.83 -6.43
C LYS A 77 1.73 17.06 -7.86
N ASN A 78 2.64 16.23 -8.36
CA ASN A 78 3.22 16.32 -9.70
C ASN A 78 2.91 15.09 -10.58
N CYS A 79 1.88 14.32 -10.23
CA CYS A 79 1.53 13.12 -10.99
C CYS A 79 0.64 13.51 -12.19
N PRO A 80 1.06 13.23 -13.45
CA PRO A 80 0.19 13.45 -14.59
C PRO A 80 -1.06 12.55 -14.49
N PRO A 81 -2.24 13.00 -14.95
CA PRO A 81 -3.51 12.28 -14.76
C PRO A 81 -3.48 10.82 -15.24
N GLU A 82 -2.75 10.52 -16.32
CA GLU A 82 -2.59 9.18 -16.88
C GLU A 82 -1.84 8.20 -15.95
N MET A 83 -0.94 8.71 -15.10
CA MET A 83 -0.25 7.90 -14.07
C MET A 83 -1.13 7.65 -12.85
N TYR A 84 -2.02 8.59 -12.51
CA TYR A 84 -3.03 8.37 -11.47
C TYR A 84 -4.03 7.28 -11.89
N VAL A 85 -4.36 7.18 -13.18
CA VAL A 85 -5.18 6.07 -13.68
C VAL A 85 -4.49 4.73 -13.42
N GLN A 86 -3.17 4.59 -13.65
CA GLN A 86 -2.48 3.32 -13.39
C GLN A 86 -2.39 2.97 -11.90
N THR A 87 -2.19 3.95 -11.02
CA THR A 87 -2.16 3.72 -9.56
C THR A 87 -3.56 3.50 -8.98
N ALA A 88 -4.59 4.23 -9.43
CA ALA A 88 -5.97 4.06 -8.96
C ALA A 88 -6.60 2.76 -9.49
N VAL A 89 -6.34 2.37 -10.75
CA VAL A 89 -6.91 1.17 -11.36
C VAL A 89 -6.33 -0.09 -10.72
N THR A 90 -5.03 -0.11 -10.40
CA THR A 90 -4.37 -1.27 -9.76
C THR A 90 -4.78 -1.49 -8.31
N ILE A 91 -5.14 -0.43 -7.58
CA ILE A 91 -5.56 -0.47 -6.17
C ILE A 91 -7.10 -0.66 -6.04
N THR A 92 -7.81 -0.85 -7.17
CA THR A 92 -9.29 -1.00 -7.20
C THR A 92 -9.76 -2.33 -7.79
N PHE A 93 -8.89 -3.15 -8.38
CA PHE A 93 -9.28 -4.48 -8.84
C PHE A 93 -9.64 -5.39 -7.65
N LYS A 94 -10.91 -5.83 -7.62
CA LYS A 94 -11.38 -6.99 -6.83
C LYS A 94 -11.07 -8.29 -7.58
#